data_AF-N6X0D0-F1
#
_entry.id   AF-N6X0D0-F1
#
_cell.length_a   1.000
_cell.length_b   1.000
_cell.length_c   1.000
_cell.angle_alpha   90.00
_cell.angle_beta   90.00
_cell.angle_gamma   90.00
#
_symmetry.space_group_name_H-M   'P 1'
#
loop_
_entity.id
_entity.type
_entity.pdbx_description
1 polymer ?
#
loop_
_entity_poly.entity_id
_entity_poly.type
_entity_poly.pdbx_seq_one_letter_code
_entity_poly.pdbx_strand_id
1 'polypeptide(L)' 'MKNKIEDLRDHLFETLEKLKDGDIDIERAKAVSGVAQTIINSAKVEIDYLRVTEQRSGTGFIPDEGGRQDALPPVRRIK' A
#
# COMPACT_ATOMS: atom_id res chain seq x y z
N MET A 1 12.65 3.94 -8.42
CA MET A 1 11.66 2.87 -8.67
C MET A 1 10.47 3.12 -7.78
N LYS A 2 9.25 2.87 -8.27
CA LYS A 2 8.00 2.97 -7.53
C LYS A 2 7.68 1.62 -6.91
N ASN A 3 7.60 1.51 -5.59
CA ASN A 3 7.54 0.22 -4.89
C ASN A 3 6.59 0.19 -3.69
N LYS A 4 5.73 1.21 -3.54
CA LYS A 4 4.76 1.27 -2.44
C LYS A 4 3.38 0.83 -2.88
N ILE A 5 2.50 0.56 -1.91
CA ILE A 5 1.10 0.18 -2.18
C ILE A 5 0.31 1.27 -2.92
N GLU A 6 0.63 2.55 -2.69
CA GLU A 6 0.03 3.69 -3.40
C GLU A 6 0.38 3.65 -4.90
N ASP A 7 1.65 3.43 -5.23
CA ASP A 7 2.09 3.30 -6.62
C ASP A 7 1.42 2.11 -7.34
N LEU A 8 1.24 0.99 -6.63
CA LEU A 8 0.56 -0.18 -7.19
C LEU A 8 -0.90 0.15 -7.55
N ARG A 9 -1.60 0.89 -6.68
CA ARG A 9 -2.99 1.31 -6.93
C ARG A 9 -3.07 2.23 -8.14
N ASP A 10 -2.16 3.20 -8.24
CA ASP A 10 -2.11 4.11 -9.37
C ASP A 10 -1.93 3.35 -10.70
N HIS A 11 -0.99 2.40 -10.75
CA HIS A 11 -0.78 1.59 -11.96
C HIS A 11 -1.97 0.67 -12.29
N LEU A 12 -2.69 0.17 -11.29
CA LEU A 12 -3.91 -0.60 -11.51
C LEU A 12 -5.04 0.26 -12.08
N PHE A 13 -5.19 1.50 -11.62
CA PHE A 13 -6.16 2.44 -12.19
C PHE A 13 -5.79 2.85 -13.61
N GLU A 14 -4.52 3.17 -13.87
CA GLU A 14 -4.04 3.45 -15.23
C GLU A 14 -4.29 2.26 -16.18
N THR A 15 -4.11 1.04 -15.70
CA THR A 15 -4.41 -0.18 -16.47
C THR A 15 -5.90 -0.32 -16.75
N LEU A 16 -6.75 -0.01 -15.77
CA LEU A 16 -8.21 -0.03 -15.93
C LEU A 16 -8.67 1.00 -16.97
N GLU A 17 -8.12 2.21 -16.94
CA GLU A 17 -8.41 3.26 -17.91
C GLU A 17 -8.00 2.84 -19.32
N LYS A 18 -6.76 2.38 -19.50
CA LYS A 18 -6.27 1.89 -20.79
C LYS A 18 -7.09 0.73 -21.33
N LEU A 19 -7.53 -0.18 -20.46
CA LEU A 19 -8.40 -1.29 -20.87
C LEU A 19 -9.76 -0.79 -21.34
N LYS A 20 -10.35 0.17 -20.60
CA LYS A 20 -11.64 0.78 -20.93
C LYS A 20 -11.58 1.54 -22.25
N ASP A 21 -10.49 2.26 -22.50
CA ASP A 21 -10.33 3.10 -23.68
C ASP A 21 -9.84 2.31 -24.91
N GLY A 22 -9.49 1.03 -24.72
CA GLY A 22 -9.08 0.10 -25.80
C GLY A 22 -7.60 0.18 -26.17
N ASP A 23 -6.79 0.87 -25.37
CA ASP A 23 -5.35 1.06 -25.57
C ASP A 23 -4.53 -0.21 -25.26
N ILE A 24 -5.11 -1.14 -24.49
CA ILE A 24 -4.51 -2.45 -24.20
C ILE A 24 -5.52 -3.58 -24.41
N ASP A 25 -5.01 -4.75 -24.74
CA ASP A 25 -5.82 -5.97 -24.82
C ASP A 25 -6.09 -6.58 -23.43
N ILE A 26 -7.08 -7.46 -23.40
CA ILE A 26 -7.54 -8.16 -22.19
C ILE A 26 -6.42 -9.03 -21.59
N GLU A 27 -5.58 -9.66 -22.41
CA GLU A 27 -4.51 -10.55 -21.91
C GLU A 27 -3.42 -9.76 -21.21
N ARG A 28 -3.09 -8.57 -21.71
CA ARG A 28 -2.18 -7.63 -21.07
C ARG A 28 -2.75 -7.11 -19.76
N ALA A 29 -4.03 -6.76 -19.72
CA ALA A 29 -4.70 -6.36 -18.48
C ALA A 29 -4.72 -7.48 -17.43
N LYS A 30 -4.98 -8.73 -17.84
CA LYS A 30 -4.90 -9.91 -16.96
C LYS A 30 -3.49 -10.13 -16.43
N ALA A 31 -2.46 -9.98 -17.26
CA ALA A 31 -1.07 -10.12 -16.83
C ALA A 31 -0.70 -9.10 -15.76
N VAL A 32 -1.07 -7.82 -15.95
CA VAL A 32 -0.86 -6.77 -14.93
C VAL A 32 -1.60 -7.11 -13.63
N SER A 33 -2.87 -7.53 -13.74
CA SER A 33 -3.66 -7.95 -12.57
C SER A 33 -3.01 -9.12 -11.82
N GLY A 34 -2.46 -10.11 -12.53
CA GLY A 34 -1.78 -11.26 -11.93
C GLY A 34 -0.50 -10.88 -11.18
N VAL A 35 0.32 -10.00 -11.75
CA VAL A 35 1.52 -9.48 -11.06
C VAL A 35 1.12 -8.68 -9.82
N ALA A 36 0.11 -7.82 -9.93
CA ALA A 36 -0.40 -7.05 -8.79
C ALA A 36 -0.93 -7.96 -7.66
N GLN A 37 -1.62 -9.05 -8.01
CA GLN A 37 -2.10 -10.03 -7.04
C GLN A 37 -0.95 -10.68 -6.26
N THR A 38 0.18 -10.96 -6.91
CA THR A 38 1.37 -11.51 -6.27
C THR A 38 1.95 -10.52 -5.25
N ILE A 39 2.02 -9.23 -5.61
CA ILE A 39 2.48 -8.16 -4.71
C ILE A 39 1.54 -8.02 -3.50
N ILE A 40 0.22 -8.01 -3.73
CA ILE A 40 -0.79 -7.94 -2.67
C ILE A 40 -0.68 -9.15 -1.72
N ASN A 41 -0.40 -10.34 -2.24
CA ASN A 41 -0.20 -11.53 -1.42
C ASN A 41 1.05 -11.40 -0.53
N SER A 42 2.15 -10.85 -1.05
CA SER A 42 3.33 -10.54 -0.23
C SER A 42 3.00 -9.57 0.91
N ALA A 43 2.20 -8.54 0.63
CA ALA A 43 1.76 -7.57 1.62
C ALA A 43 0.92 -8.20 2.74
N LYS A 44 0.04 -9.15 2.39
CA LYS A 44 -0.77 -9.89 3.37
C LYS A 44 0.12 -10.74 4.29
N VAL A 45 1.12 -11.42 3.74
CA VAL A 45 2.09 -12.19 4.54
C VAL A 45 2.84 -11.28 5.51
N GLU A 46 3.21 -10.07 5.09
CA GLU A 46 3.83 -9.08 5.96
C GLU A 46 2.90 -8.63 7.09
N ILE A 47 1.63 -8.31 6.79
CA ILE A 47 0.63 -7.97 7.81
C ILE A 47 0.47 -9.12 8.83
N ASP A 48 0.43 -10.36 8.34
CA ASP A 48 0.34 -11.53 9.20
C ASP A 48 1.57 -11.68 10.10
N TYR A 49 2.77 -11.46 9.55
CA TYR A 49 4.01 -11.43 10.32
C TYR A 49 3.96 -10.37 11.43
N LEU A 50 3.57 -9.13 11.11
CA LEU A 50 3.44 -8.04 12.09
C LEU A 50 2.45 -8.39 13.20
N ARG A 51 1.30 -8.97 12.84
CA ARG A 51 0.27 -9.40 13.78
C ARG A 51 0.77 -10.50 14.73
N VAL A 52 1.52 -11.48 14.22
CA VAL A 52 2.04 -12.61 15.03
C VAL A 52 3.18 -12.19 15.95
N THR A 53 3.99 -11.23 15.53
CA THR A 53 5.18 -10.76 16.26
C THR A 53 4.94 -9.53 17.13
N GLU A 54 3.68 -9.05 17.17
CA GLU A 54 3.25 -7.81 17.84
C GLU A 54 4.08 -6.57 17.43
N GLN A 55 4.63 -6.59 16.23
CA GLN A 55 5.39 -5.47 15.67
C GLN A 55 4.42 -4.40 15.16
N ARG A 56 4.74 -3.14 15.43
CA ARG A 56 3.90 -1.99 15.04
C ARG A 56 4.29 -1.36 13.71
N SER A 57 5.49 -1.64 13.21
CA SER A 57 6.01 -1.01 11.99
C SER A 57 6.50 -2.06 11.00
N GLY A 58 6.05 -1.94 9.76
CA GLY A 58 6.44 -2.81 8.64
C GLY A 58 7.71 -2.37 7.93
N THR A 59 7.97 -3.00 6.79
CA THR A 59 9.13 -2.79 5.91
C THR A 59 9.05 -1.52 5.06
N GLY A 60 7.96 -0.74 5.20
CA GLY A 60 7.71 0.47 4.41
C GLY A 60 7.00 0.21 3.07
N PHE A 61 6.69 -1.05 2.73
CA PHE A 61 5.84 -1.40 1.59
C PHE A 61 4.40 -0.87 1.77
N ILE A 62 3.84 -1.08 2.96
CA ILE A 62 2.66 -0.37 3.45
C ILE A 62 3.19 0.77 4.33
N PRO A 63 2.96 2.04 3.96
CA PRO A 63 3.39 3.16 4.78
C PRO A 63 2.68 3.09 6.14
N ASP A 64 3.48 3.03 7.20
CA ASP A 64 3.05 3.37 8.56
C ASP A 64 2.93 4.89 8.55
N GLU A 65 1.70 5.42 8.41
CA GLU A 65 1.45 6.84 8.64
C GLU A 65 1.73 7.12 10.12
N GLY A 66 3.01 7.21 10.47
CA GLY A 66 3.48 7.45 11.82
C GLY A 66 2.92 8.75 12.33
N GLY A 67 1.80 8.66 13.04
CA GLY A 67 1.13 9.73 13.77
C GLY A 67 0.72 10.91 12.89
N ARG A 68 -0.59 11.18 12.83
CA ARG A 68 -0.96 12.58 13.08
C ARG A 68 -0.24 12.98 14.35
N GLN A 69 0.73 13.89 14.24
CA GLN A 69 1.18 14.70 15.35
C GLN A 69 -0.02 15.55 15.77
N ASP A 70 -1.03 14.93 16.38
CA ASP A 70 -1.73 15.59 17.46
C ASP A 70 -0.71 15.62 18.60
N ALA A 71 0.27 16.52 18.44
CA ALA A 71 1.16 16.92 19.51
C ALA A 71 0.23 17.40 20.60
N LEU A 72 -0.04 16.51 21.58
CA LEU A 72 -0.74 16.90 22.78
C LEU A 72 -0.01 18.14 23.29
N PRO A 73 -0.68 19.30 23.38
CA PRO A 73 -0.02 20.51 23.82
C PRO A 73 0.60 20.22 25.18
N PRO A 74 1.80 20.76 25.47
CA PRO A 74 2.50 20.46 26.70
C PRO A 74 1.59 20.77 27.88
N VAL A 75 1.30 19.75 28.70
CA VAL A 75 0.47 19.90 29.90
C VAL A 75 1.20 20.89 30.81
N ARG A 76 0.69 22.13 30.91
CA ARG A 76 1.19 23.10 31.88
C ARG A 76 0.93 22.50 33.26
N ARG A 77 1.98 22.05 33.93
CA ARG A 77 1.93 21.70 35.35
C ARG A 77 1.60 22.98 36.12
N ILE A 78 0.37 23.07 36.61
CA ILE A 78 -0.05 24.11 37.55
C ILE A 78 0.70 23.80 38.86
N LYS A 79 1.44 24.80 39.38
CA LYS A 79 2.08 24.73 40.69
C LYS A 79 1.05 24.88 41.80
#